data_AF-A0A9E4YAL2-F1
#
_entry.id   AF-A0A9E4YAL2-F1
#
_cell.length_a   1.000
_cell.length_b   1.000
_cell.length_c   1.000
_cell.angle_alpha   90.00
_cell.angle_beta   90.00
_cell.angle_gamma   90.00
#
_symmetry.space_group_name_H-M   'P 1'
#
loop_
_entity.id
_entity.type
_entity.pdbx_description
1 polymer ?
#
loop_
_entity_poly.entity_id
_entity_poly.type
_entity_poly.pdbx_seq_one_letter_code
_entity_poly.pdbx_strand_id
1 'polypeptide(L)' 'MSERPITSNLQIRVAGTEEEKRAVYRLRYDIYVEEMGRYQTVADHKNRMLYEDVDEQSRISYATLDGEVVATGRLT' A
#
# COMPACT_ATOMS: atom_id res chain seq x y z
N MET A 1 9.92 -29.07 -22.39
CA MET A 1 9.03 -27.97 -21.96
C MET A 1 9.92 -26.94 -21.29
N SER A 2 10.10 -25.77 -21.90
CA SER A 2 10.96 -24.70 -21.35
C SER A 2 10.16 -23.93 -20.31
N GLU A 3 10.51 -24.05 -19.04
CA GLU A 3 10.10 -23.09 -18.01
C GLU A 3 10.73 -21.75 -18.39
N ARG A 4 9.91 -20.81 -18.87
CA ARG A 4 10.35 -19.42 -19.00
C ARG A 4 10.48 -18.88 -17.57
N PRO A 5 11.58 -18.22 -17.19
CA PRO A 5 11.60 -17.52 -15.91
C PRO A 5 10.52 -16.44 -15.99
N ILE A 6 9.53 -16.51 -15.10
CA ILE A 6 8.60 -15.41 -14.89
C ILE A 6 9.42 -14.36 -14.15
N THR A 7 10.07 -13.46 -14.88
CA THR A 7 10.81 -12.35 -14.27
C THR A 7 9.79 -11.31 -13.82
N SER A 8 9.17 -11.54 -12.67
CA SER A 8 8.28 -10.56 -12.04
C SER A 8 9.07 -9.32 -11.62
N ASN A 9 8.58 -8.14 -11.97
CA ASN A 9 9.27 -6.87 -11.73
C ASN A 9 8.89 -6.32 -10.35
N LEU A 10 9.68 -6.70 -9.33
CA LEU A 10 9.56 -6.17 -7.98
C LEU A 10 10.34 -4.86 -7.84
N GLN A 11 9.67 -3.80 -7.39
CA GLN A 11 10.30 -2.51 -7.08
C GLN A 11 9.97 -2.09 -5.66
N ILE A 12 10.92 -1.47 -4.96
CA ILE A 12 10.71 -0.88 -3.64
C ILE A 12 10.97 0.62 -3.74
N ARG A 13 10.03 1.43 -3.25
CA ARG A 13 10.00 2.88 -3.41
C ARG A 13 9.58 3.56 -2.10
N VAL A 14 9.88 4.85 -1.99
CA VAL A 14 9.32 5.73 -0.94
C VAL A 14 8.26 6.60 -1.58
N ALA A 15 7.07 6.68 -0.99
CA ALA A 15 5.99 7.51 -1.51
C ALA A 15 6.34 8.99 -1.33
N GLY A 16 6.56 9.71 -2.45
CA GLY A 16 6.89 11.13 -2.46
C GLY A 16 5.76 12.01 -2.98
N THR A 17 4.82 11.42 -3.72
CA THR A 17 3.66 12.11 -4.30
C THR A 17 2.36 11.70 -3.60
N GLU A 18 1.33 12.53 -3.73
CA GLU A 18 0.01 12.23 -3.18
C GLU A 18 -0.63 11.01 -3.86
N GLU A 19 -0.36 10.80 -5.15
CA GLU A 19 -0.81 9.63 -5.90
C GLU A 19 -0.20 8.34 -5.35
N GLU A 20 1.11 8.34 -5.05
CA GLU A 20 1.81 7.20 -4.45
C GLU A 20 1.30 6.90 -3.04
N LYS A 21 1.11 7.94 -2.20
CA LYS A 21 0.52 7.76 -0.86
C LYS A 21 -0.88 7.18 -0.94
N ARG A 22 -1.74 7.69 -1.83
CA ARG A 22 -3.10 7.18 -2.05
C ARG A 22 -3.10 5.71 -2.49
N ALA A 23 -2.13 5.28 -3.29
CA ALA A 23 -2.01 3.88 -3.66
C ALA A 23 -1.68 3.00 -2.45
N VAL A 24 -0.81 3.46 -1.56
CA VAL A 24 -0.53 2.79 -0.28
C VAL A 24 -1.76 2.77 0.64
N TYR A 25 -2.51 3.87 0.73
CA TYR A 25 -3.69 3.93 1.59
C TYR A 25 -4.81 3.00 1.14
N ARG A 26 -4.94 2.78 -0.18
CA ARG A 26 -5.85 1.76 -0.72
C ARG A 26 -5.39 0.34 -0.35
N LEU A 27 -4.10 0.03 -0.50
CA LEU A 27 -3.57 -1.27 -0.06
C LEU A 27 -3.83 -1.52 1.45
N ARG A 28 -3.58 -0.52 2.30
CA ARG A 28 -3.85 -0.62 3.74
C ARG A 28 -5.34 -0.82 4.02
N TYR A 29 -6.22 -0.19 3.26
CA TYR A 29 -7.65 -0.40 3.38
C TYR A 29 -8.03 -1.84 3.02
N ASP A 30 -7.62 -2.32 1.84
CA ASP A 30 -7.96 -3.66 1.37
C ASP A 30 -7.47 -4.73 2.37
N ILE A 31 -6.24 -4.63 2.86
CA ILE A 31 -5.69 -5.62 3.81
C ILE A 31 -6.21 -5.38 5.23
N TYR A 32 -5.99 -4.21 5.82
CA TYR A 32 -6.26 -4.03 7.25
C TYR A 32 -7.74 -3.88 7.54
N VAL A 33 -8.50 -3.27 6.64
CA VAL A 33 -9.93 -3.03 6.84
C VAL A 33 -10.72 -4.22 6.34
N GLU A 34 -10.66 -4.52 5.05
CA GLU A 34 -11.54 -5.54 4.44
C GLU A 34 -11.13 -6.96 4.84
N GLU A 35 -9.86 -7.33 4.69
CA GLU A 35 -9.42 -8.71 4.98
C GLU A 35 -9.29 -8.99 6.48
N MET A 36 -8.69 -8.06 7.24
CA MET A 36 -8.37 -8.29 8.66
C MET A 36 -9.44 -7.76 9.64
N GLY A 37 -10.42 -6.99 9.18
CA GLY A 37 -11.47 -6.43 10.03
C GLY A 37 -10.99 -5.36 11.03
N ARG A 38 -9.82 -4.75 10.82
CA ARG A 38 -9.28 -3.67 11.66
C ARG A 38 -9.73 -2.30 11.16
N TYR A 39 -9.69 -1.28 12.01
CA TYR A 39 -10.00 0.11 11.64
C TYR A 39 -11.39 0.35 11.02
N GLN A 40 -12.33 -0.60 11.19
CA GLN A 40 -13.69 -0.60 10.61
C GLN A 40 -14.56 0.61 11.00
N THR A 41 -14.20 1.36 12.04
CA THR A 41 -14.95 2.53 12.49
C THR A 41 -14.30 3.85 12.11
N VAL A 42 -13.05 3.83 11.64
CA VAL A 42 -12.23 5.03 11.43
C VAL A 42 -11.70 5.16 10.00
N ALA A 43 -11.70 4.08 9.22
CA ALA A 43 -11.28 4.13 7.83
C ALA A 43 -12.24 4.96 6.97
N ASP A 44 -11.72 5.57 5.90
CA ASP A 44 -12.53 6.25 4.90
C ASP A 44 -13.15 5.21 3.95
N HIS A 45 -14.29 4.65 4.36
CA HIS A 45 -15.04 3.67 3.58
C HIS A 45 -15.61 4.25 2.28
N LYS A 46 -15.81 5.58 2.20
CA LYS A 46 -16.35 6.21 1.00
C LYS A 46 -15.33 6.16 -0.13
N ASN A 47 -14.07 6.44 0.16
CA ASN A 47 -12.99 6.44 -0.83
C ASN A 47 -12.13 5.16 -0.78
N ARG A 48 -12.45 4.22 0.12
CA ARG A 48 -11.69 2.98 0.36
C ARG A 48 -10.22 3.24 0.67
N MET A 49 -9.97 4.10 1.65
CA MET A 49 -8.62 4.48 2.06
C MET A 49 -8.44 4.35 3.57
N LEU A 50 -7.25 3.91 3.97
CA LEU A 50 -6.78 3.96 5.35
C LEU A 50 -5.48 4.77 5.42
N TYR A 51 -5.56 5.93 6.07
CA TYR A 51 -4.46 6.82 6.39
C TYR A 51 -4.59 7.29 7.84
N GLU A 52 -3.49 7.66 8.45
CA GLU A 52 -3.43 8.15 9.82
C GLU A 52 -2.69 9.50 9.86
N ASP A 53 -3.01 10.39 10.79
CA ASP A 53 -2.36 11.72 10.88
C ASP A 53 -0.83 11.65 10.94
N VAL A 54 -0.29 10.59 11.56
CA VAL A 54 1.16 10.37 11.67
C VAL A 54 1.83 10.12 10.31
N ASP A 55 1.07 9.72 9.29
CA ASP A 55 1.59 9.51 7.93
C ASP A 55 2.20 10.79 7.33
N GLU A 56 1.74 11.98 7.74
CA GLU A 56 2.28 13.26 7.28
C GLU A 56 3.74 13.49 7.68
N GLN A 57 4.16 12.90 8.81
CA GLN A 57 5.51 13.04 9.38
C GLN A 57 6.37 11.80 9.14
N SER A 58 5.79 10.74 8.56
CA SER A 58 6.42 9.43 8.41
C SER A 58 7.11 9.26 7.07
N ARG A 59 8.09 8.35 7.03
CA ARG A 59 8.60 7.80 5.76
C ARG A 59 7.83 6.54 5.41
N ILE A 60 7.01 6.62 4.36
CA ILE A 60 6.21 5.50 3.86
C ILE A 60 6.97 4.82 2.72
N SER A 61 7.38 3.57 2.93
CA SER A 61 7.89 2.71 1.87
C SER A 61 6.77 1.82 1.33
N TYR A 62 6.88 1.46 0.06
CA TYR A 62 5.98 0.51 -0.59
C TYR A 62 6.71 -0.32 -1.63
N ALA A 63 6.17 -1.51 -1.90
CA ALA A 63 6.65 -2.37 -2.96
C ALA A 63 5.59 -2.50 -4.05
N THR A 64 6.03 -2.53 -5.31
CA THR A 64 5.19 -2.90 -6.44
C THR A 64 5.65 -4.20 -7.08
N LEU A 65 4.70 -5.03 -7.51
CA LEU A 65 4.92 -6.19 -8.34
C LEU A 65 4.18 -5.98 -9.66
N ASP A 66 4.92 -5.90 -10.76
CA ASP A 66 4.34 -5.69 -12.10
C ASP A 66 3.42 -4.44 -12.19
N GLY A 67 3.74 -3.41 -11.39
CA GLY A 67 3.03 -2.13 -11.33
C GLY A 67 1.94 -2.03 -10.26
N GLU A 68 1.56 -3.14 -9.62
CA GLU A 68 0.57 -3.16 -8.54
C GLU A 68 1.24 -3.02 -7.18
N VAL A 69 0.68 -2.22 -6.26
CA VAL A 69 1.23 -2.04 -4.91
C VAL A 69 0.86 -3.27 -4.05
N VAL A 70 1.87 -4.03 -3.60
CA VAL A 70 1.67 -5.32 -2.90
C VAL A 70 2.13 -5.31 -1.45
N ALA A 71 2.90 -4.31 -1.03
CA ALA A 71 3.36 -4.18 0.35
C ALA A 71 3.58 -2.72 0.73
N THR A 72 3.50 -2.44 2.03
CA THR A 72 3.87 -1.14 2.60
C THR A 72 4.53 -1.29 3.97
N GLY A 73 5.46 -0.38 4.27
CA GLY A 73 6.02 -0.17 5.59
C GLY A 73 5.99 1.32 5.94
N ARG A 74 5.94 1.61 7.24
CA ARG A 74 6.05 2.97 7.77
C ARG A 74 7.18 3.01 8.78
N LEU A 75 8.05 4.02 8.64
CA LEU A 75 9.02 4.38 9.67
C LEU A 75 8.62 5.74 10.24
N THR A 76 8.51 5.80 11.56
CA THR A 76 8.02 6.93 12.36
C THR A 76 9.00 7.22 13.48
#